data_AF-A0A6A5S3Y7-F1
#
_entry.id   AF-A0A6A5S3Y7-F1
#
_cell.length_a   1.000
_cell.length_b   1.000
_cell.length_c   1.000
_cell.angle_alpha   90.00
_cell.angle_beta   90.00
_cell.angle_gamma   90.00
#
_symmetry.space_group_name_H-M   'P 1'
#
loop_
_entity.id
_entity.type
_entity.pdbx_description
1 polymer ?
#
loop_
_entity_poly.entity_id
_entity_poly.type
_entity_poly.pdbx_seq_one_letter_code
_entity_poly.pdbx_strand_id
1 'polypeptide(L)'
;MSKRDFYPLFYTAWHASFKETTILWAFEATGLLPFNPQRVLQRFTAEASGNDSDSSRLSASDWMKIEQLMRRVVTDQGDRQVKKLSQVLHTNSVQNALLKHKVHQLQEALKHEKKRRQQGKALPLQEPEEYHGGAVFWSPRKVKEARNRQALRTHEEEQQQHQKL
;
A
#
# COMPACT_ATOMS: atom_id res chain seq x y z
N MET A 1 17.92 6.18 -2.28
CA MET A 1 19.38 5.96 -2.26
C MET A 1 20.04 6.85 -3.28
N SER A 2 21.05 7.62 -2.90
CA SER A 2 21.82 8.39 -3.88
C SER A 2 22.80 7.46 -4.60
N LYS A 3 23.25 7.83 -5.81
CA LYS A 3 24.28 7.05 -6.53
C LYS A 3 25.58 6.90 -5.73
N ARG A 4 25.86 7.81 -4.79
CA ARG A 4 27.04 7.76 -3.91
C ARG A 4 26.96 6.68 -2.83
N ASP A 5 25.74 6.33 -2.40
CA ASP A 5 25.53 5.36 -1.32
C ASP A 5 25.39 3.92 -1.85
N PHE A 6 25.14 3.76 -3.15
CA PHE A 6 24.90 2.44 -3.76
C PHE A 6 26.14 1.55 -3.73
N TYR A 7 27.29 2.04 -4.20
CA TYR A 7 28.48 1.18 -4.37
C TYR A 7 29.01 0.64 -3.03
N PRO A 8 29.13 1.43 -1.94
CA PRO A 8 29.56 0.89 -0.65
C PRO A 8 28.62 -0.20 -0.12
N LEU A 9 27.29 0.01 -0.22
CA LEU A 9 26.30 -0.97 0.23
C LEU A 9 26.27 -2.22 -0.64
N PHE A 10 26.41 -2.06 -1.96
CA PHE A 10 26.54 -3.18 -2.88
C PHE A 10 27.81 -3.98 -2.60
N TYR A 11 28.94 -3.31 -2.43
CA TYR A 11 30.24 -3.95 -2.24
C TYR A 11 30.32 -4.71 -0.92
N THR A 12 29.76 -4.17 0.17
CA THR A 12 29.67 -4.88 1.45
C THR A 12 28.74 -6.08 1.36
N ALA A 13 27.58 -5.94 0.73
CA ALA A 13 26.64 -7.04 0.51
C ALA A 13 27.25 -8.13 -0.39
N TRP A 14 27.95 -7.74 -1.46
CA TRP A 14 28.61 -8.64 -2.40
C TRP A 14 29.65 -9.50 -1.69
N HIS A 15 30.57 -8.89 -0.93
CA HIS A 15 31.57 -9.65 -0.17
C HIS A 15 30.96 -10.51 0.94
N ALA A 16 29.80 -10.13 1.46
CA ALA A 16 29.08 -10.95 2.43
C ALA A 16 28.40 -12.17 1.78
N SER A 17 27.80 -12.01 0.59
CA SER A 17 26.97 -13.03 -0.06
C SER A 17 27.75 -13.92 -1.05
N PHE A 18 28.69 -13.37 -1.83
CA PHE A 18 29.49 -14.11 -2.81
C PHE A 18 30.68 -14.82 -2.16
N LYS A 19 30.37 -15.68 -1.19
CA LYS A 19 31.31 -16.65 -0.62
C LYS A 19 30.97 -18.02 -1.12
N GLU A 20 31.98 -18.85 -1.36
CA GLU A 20 31.81 -20.23 -1.82
C GLU A 20 30.84 -21.01 -0.91
N THR A 21 30.97 -20.84 0.41
CA THR A 21 30.09 -21.48 1.40
C THR A 21 28.62 -21.08 1.25
N THR A 22 28.34 -19.80 1.04
CA THR A 22 26.98 -19.27 0.85
C THR A 22 26.37 -19.78 -0.46
N ILE A 23 27.18 -19.85 -1.52
CA ILE A 23 26.76 -20.36 -2.82
C ILE A 23 26.42 -21.85 -2.71
N LEU A 24 27.31 -22.66 -2.13
CA LEU A 24 27.06 -24.09 -1.90
C LEU A 24 25.80 -24.30 -1.05
N TRP A 25 25.62 -23.53 0.02
CA TRP A 25 24.43 -23.58 0.85
C TRP A 25 23.15 -23.23 0.08
N ALA A 26 23.19 -22.26 -0.83
CA ALA A 26 22.03 -21.90 -1.66
C ALA A 26 21.61 -23.04 -2.62
N PHE A 27 22.58 -23.70 -3.25
CA PHE A 27 22.32 -24.88 -4.10
C PHE A 27 21.80 -26.07 -3.29
N GLU A 28 22.37 -26.28 -2.11
CA GLU A 28 21.91 -27.31 -1.19
C GLU A 28 20.47 -27.01 -0.75
N ALA A 29 20.18 -25.77 -0.35
CA ALA A 29 18.89 -25.32 0.18
C ALA A 29 17.74 -25.45 -0.82
N THR A 30 18.04 -25.30 -2.11
CA THR A 30 17.10 -25.53 -3.20
C THR A 30 16.97 -27.00 -3.57
N GLY A 31 17.88 -27.86 -3.09
CA GLY A 31 17.91 -29.28 -3.43
C GLY A 31 18.27 -29.52 -4.90
N LEU A 32 18.91 -28.57 -5.56
CA LEU A 32 19.37 -28.72 -6.94
C LEU A 32 20.69 -29.49 -7.01
N LEU A 33 21.63 -29.16 -6.11
CA LEU A 33 22.92 -29.84 -6.02
C LEU A 33 23.37 -29.96 -4.55
N PRO A 34 23.54 -31.19 -4.02
CA PRO A 34 23.12 -32.46 -4.62
C PRO A 34 21.60 -32.50 -4.86
N PHE A 35 21.16 -33.24 -5.87
CA PHE A 35 19.75 -33.29 -6.25
C PHE A 35 18.91 -33.96 -5.16
N ASN A 36 18.09 -33.16 -4.47
CA ASN A 36 17.19 -33.59 -3.40
C ASN A 36 15.91 -32.73 -3.36
N PRO A 37 14.88 -33.08 -4.15
CA PRO A 37 13.64 -32.32 -4.23
C PRO A 37 12.82 -32.34 -2.93
N GLN A 38 13.04 -33.32 -2.04
CA GLN A 38 12.29 -33.45 -0.79
C GLN A 38 12.48 -32.23 0.14
N ARG A 39 13.64 -31.56 0.06
CA ARG A 39 13.94 -30.36 0.85
C ARG A 39 12.97 -29.20 0.56
N VAL A 40 12.46 -29.11 -0.66
CA VAL A 40 11.46 -28.13 -1.06
C VAL A 40 10.06 -28.61 -0.69
N LEU A 41 9.75 -29.89 -0.94
CA LEU A 41 8.45 -30.48 -0.67
C LEU A 41 8.09 -30.47 0.83
N GLN A 42 9.05 -30.69 1.72
CA GLN A 42 8.84 -30.66 3.17
C GLN A 42 8.39 -29.30 3.70
N ARG A 43 8.71 -28.20 3.01
CA ARG A 43 8.26 -26.86 3.42
C ARG A 43 6.75 -26.71 3.28
N PHE A 44 6.16 -27.33 2.27
CA PHE A 44 4.73 -27.26 2.01
C PHE A 44 3.92 -28.27 2.84
N THR A 45 4.53 -29.33 3.34
CA THR A 45 3.86 -30.30 4.22
C THR A 45 3.79 -29.80 5.66
N ALA A 46 4.81 -29.06 6.13
CA ALA A 46 4.82 -28.48 7.47
C ALA A 46 3.72 -27.40 7.65
N GLU A 47 3.46 -26.59 6.63
CA GLU A 47 2.38 -25.60 6.65
C GLU A 47 0.97 -26.23 6.65
N ALA A 48 0.84 -27.48 6.18
CA ALA A 48 -0.43 -28.19 6.18
C ALA A 48 -0.80 -28.76 7.57
N SER A 49 0.17 -28.97 8.47
CA SER A 49 -0.05 -29.64 9.77
C SER A 49 -0.27 -28.68 10.95
N GLY A 50 -0.24 -27.37 10.75
CA GLY A 50 -0.24 -26.39 11.83
C GLY A 50 -1.09 -25.16 11.57
N ASN A 51 -2.42 -25.32 11.43
CA ASN A 51 -3.43 -24.35 11.86
C ASN A 51 -4.84 -24.84 11.53
N ASP A 52 -5.28 -25.92 12.16
CA ASP A 52 -6.71 -26.21 12.37
C ASP A 52 -7.24 -25.39 13.57
N SER A 53 -6.84 -24.11 13.64
CA SER A 53 -7.47 -23.13 14.54
C SER A 53 -8.55 -22.40 13.75
N ASP A 54 -9.73 -23.00 13.81
CA ASP A 54 -11.06 -22.48 13.52
C ASP A 54 -11.29 -21.09 14.15
N SER A 55 -10.76 -20.01 13.58
CA SER A 55 -11.29 -18.65 13.84
C SER A 55 -10.85 -17.54 12.87
N SER A 56 -10.30 -17.83 11.69
CA SER A 56 -10.06 -16.73 10.74
C SER A 56 -11.39 -16.32 10.09
N ARG A 57 -12.00 -15.25 10.61
CA ARG A 57 -13.19 -14.59 10.06
C ARG A 57 -13.05 -14.56 8.54
N LEU A 58 -13.94 -15.27 7.84
CA LEU A 58 -14.01 -15.23 6.39
C LEU A 58 -14.22 -13.78 5.97
N SER A 59 -13.15 -13.11 5.55
CA SER A 59 -13.32 -11.84 4.86
C SER A 59 -14.05 -12.16 3.57
N ALA A 60 -15.20 -11.52 3.34
CA ALA A 60 -16.00 -11.72 2.12
C ALA A 60 -15.21 -11.45 0.82
N SER A 61 -14.01 -10.86 0.91
CA SER A 61 -13.07 -10.68 -0.20
C SER A 61 -12.32 -11.95 -0.62
N ASP A 62 -12.26 -12.96 0.24
CA ASP A 62 -11.37 -14.10 0.05
C ASP A 62 -12.13 -15.24 -0.63
N TRP A 63 -12.46 -15.05 -1.91
CA TRP A 63 -13.23 -16.03 -2.68
C TRP A 63 -12.61 -17.43 -2.63
N MET A 64 -11.28 -17.54 -2.53
CA MET A 64 -10.59 -18.84 -2.40
C MET A 64 -11.01 -19.59 -1.14
N LYS A 65 -11.20 -18.90 -0.01
CA LYS A 65 -11.65 -19.51 1.25
C LYS A 65 -13.12 -19.94 1.15
N ILE A 66 -13.95 -19.12 0.51
CA ILE A 66 -15.37 -19.43 0.29
C ILE A 66 -15.51 -20.62 -0.65
N GLU A 67 -14.72 -20.68 -1.71
CA GLU A 67 -14.68 -21.79 -2.67
C GLU A 67 -14.16 -23.08 -2.00
N GLN A 68 -13.12 -23.00 -1.16
CA GLN A 68 -12.65 -24.15 -0.37
C GLN A 68 -13.73 -24.68 0.57
N LEU A 69 -14.47 -23.80 1.24
CA LEU A 69 -15.60 -24.20 2.09
C LEU A 69 -16.72 -24.81 1.27
N MET A 70 -17.06 -24.21 0.12
CA MET A 70 -18.08 -24.75 -0.77
C MET A 70 -17.71 -26.17 -1.22
N ARG A 71 -16.44 -26.42 -1.53
CA ARG A 71 -15.92 -27.75 -1.88
C ARG A 71 -15.96 -28.76 -0.73
N ARG A 72 -15.87 -28.31 0.53
CA ARG A 72 -16.00 -29.16 1.72
C ARG A 72 -17.46 -29.49 2.04
N VAL A 73 -18.36 -28.51 1.86
CA VAL A 73 -19.79 -28.63 2.22
C VAL A 73 -20.59 -29.35 1.13
N VAL A 74 -20.26 -29.13 -0.14
CA VAL A 74 -20.99 -29.70 -1.27
C VAL A 74 -20.36 -31.04 -1.68
N THR A 75 -21.15 -32.12 -1.55
CA THR A 75 -20.73 -33.48 -1.94
C THR A 75 -20.74 -33.68 -3.45
N ASP A 76 -21.68 -33.06 -4.19
CA ASP A 76 -21.76 -33.09 -5.66
C ASP A 76 -21.32 -31.76 -6.29
N GLN A 77 -20.02 -31.66 -6.60
CA GLN A 77 -19.45 -30.51 -7.30
C GLN A 77 -19.84 -30.46 -8.79
N GLY A 78 -20.46 -31.52 -9.31
CA GLY A 78 -20.91 -31.63 -10.69
C GLY A 78 -22.21 -30.87 -10.96
N ASP A 79 -23.00 -30.60 -9.92
CA ASP A 79 -24.31 -29.96 -10.03
C ASP A 79 -24.21 -28.59 -10.72
N ARG A 80 -25.12 -28.39 -11.68
CA ARG A 80 -25.26 -27.16 -12.44
C ARG A 80 -25.54 -25.96 -11.53
N GLN A 81 -26.27 -26.17 -10.42
CA GLN A 81 -26.57 -25.09 -9.48
C GLN A 81 -25.31 -24.61 -8.75
N VAL A 82 -24.49 -25.54 -8.28
CA VAL A 82 -23.23 -25.27 -7.57
C VAL A 82 -22.24 -24.54 -8.49
N LYS A 83 -22.12 -24.99 -9.74
CA LYS A 83 -21.29 -24.31 -10.75
C LYS A 83 -21.75 -22.87 -11.01
N LYS A 84 -23.07 -22.65 -11.10
CA LYS A 84 -23.64 -21.31 -11.27
C LYS A 84 -23.35 -20.42 -10.07
N LEU A 85 -23.48 -20.95 -8.86
CA LEU A 85 -23.16 -20.23 -7.62
C LEU A 85 -21.68 -19.85 -7.53
N SER A 86 -20.77 -20.77 -7.82
CA SER A 86 -19.32 -20.50 -7.87
C SER A 86 -19.00 -19.42 -8.90
N GLN A 87 -19.59 -19.50 -10.10
CA GLN A 87 -19.40 -18.47 -11.13
C GLN A 87 -19.89 -17.09 -10.67
N VAL A 88 -21.07 -17.01 -10.05
CA VAL A 88 -21.58 -15.74 -9.50
C VAL A 88 -20.68 -15.22 -8.39
N LEU A 89 -20.22 -16.08 -7.49
CA LEU A 89 -19.29 -15.72 -6.42
C LEU A 89 -17.99 -15.13 -6.97
N HIS A 90 -17.37 -15.78 -7.97
CA HIS A 90 -16.17 -15.26 -8.62
C HIS A 90 -16.41 -13.89 -9.27
N THR A 91 -17.49 -13.75 -10.05
CA THR A 91 -17.80 -12.48 -10.73
C THR A 91 -18.02 -11.35 -9.72
N ASN A 92 -18.75 -11.61 -8.64
CA ASN A 92 -19.01 -10.64 -7.59
C ASN A 92 -17.72 -10.27 -6.84
N SER A 93 -16.86 -11.24 -6.53
CA SER A 93 -15.56 -11.00 -5.89
C SER A 93 -14.67 -10.10 -6.73
N VAL A 94 -14.60 -10.35 -8.05
CA VAL A 94 -13.81 -9.52 -8.97
C VAL A 94 -14.40 -8.10 -9.05
N GLN A 95 -15.72 -7.97 -9.18
CA GLN A 95 -16.38 -6.67 -9.19
C GLN A 95 -16.11 -5.88 -7.90
N ASN A 96 -16.20 -6.52 -6.74
CA ASN A 96 -15.90 -5.89 -5.46
C ASN A 96 -14.43 -5.43 -5.37
N ALA A 97 -13.48 -6.23 -5.86
CA ALA A 97 -12.07 -5.84 -5.90
C ALA A 97 -11.86 -4.61 -6.80
N LEU A 98 -12.46 -4.60 -7.99
CA LEU A 98 -12.40 -3.47 -8.92
C LEU A 98 -13.03 -2.21 -8.34
N LEU A 99 -14.19 -2.33 -7.66
CA LEU A 99 -14.86 -1.22 -7.01
C LEU A 99 -14.02 -0.64 -5.87
N LYS A 100 -13.44 -1.48 -5.01
CA LYS A 100 -12.54 -1.05 -3.93
C LYS A 100 -11.34 -0.28 -4.50
N HIS A 101 -10.74 -0.80 -5.56
CA HIS A 101 -9.63 -0.14 -6.24
C HIS A 101 -10.04 1.21 -6.84
N LYS A 102 -11.19 1.29 -7.52
CA LYS A 102 -11.72 2.54 -8.09
C LYS A 102 -11.98 3.58 -7.00
N VAL A 103 -12.59 3.18 -5.88
CA VAL A 103 -12.80 4.07 -4.72
C VAL A 103 -11.46 4.58 -4.20
N HIS A 104 -10.46 3.70 -4.06
CA HIS A 104 -9.12 4.09 -3.62
C HIS A 104 -8.47 5.10 -4.57
N GLN A 105 -8.47 4.82 -5.88
CA GLN A 105 -7.95 5.74 -6.90
C GLN A 105 -8.64 7.10 -6.90
N LEU A 106 -9.96 7.12 -6.74
CA LEU A 106 -10.73 8.38 -6.65
C LEU A 106 -10.35 9.16 -5.38
N GLN A 107 -10.15 8.47 -4.25
CA GLN A 107 -9.69 9.11 -3.02
C GLN A 107 -8.27 9.69 -3.17
N GLU A 108 -7.37 8.98 -3.83
CA GLU A 108 -6.02 9.46 -4.13
C GLU A 108 -6.04 10.66 -5.07
N ALA A 109 -6.79 10.56 -6.18
CA ALA A 109 -6.98 11.66 -7.12
C ALA A 109 -7.53 12.91 -6.42
N LEU A 110 -8.51 12.75 -5.53
CA LEU A 110 -9.06 13.83 -4.74
C LEU A 110 -8.01 14.45 -3.81
N LYS A 111 -7.19 13.63 -3.14
CA LYS A 111 -6.09 14.11 -2.29
C LYS A 111 -5.06 14.90 -3.11
N HIS A 112 -4.68 14.39 -4.28
CA HIS A 112 -3.73 15.05 -5.18
C HIS A 112 -4.28 16.38 -5.69
N GLU A 113 -5.54 16.43 -6.10
CA GLU A 113 -6.18 17.66 -6.56
C GLU A 113 -6.31 18.69 -5.43
N LYS A 114 -6.69 18.27 -4.22
CA LYS A 114 -6.68 19.15 -3.03
C LYS A 114 -5.29 19.71 -2.76
N LYS A 115 -4.25 18.87 -2.81
CA LYS A 115 -2.85 19.31 -2.63
C LYS A 115 -2.40 20.27 -3.71
N ARG A 116 -2.75 20.02 -4.98
CA ARG A 116 -2.46 20.90 -6.11
C ARG A 116 -3.13 22.27 -5.92
N ARG A 117 -4.41 22.30 -5.55
CA ARG A 117 -5.14 23.54 -5.23
C ARG A 117 -4.55 24.29 -4.05
N GLN A 118 -4.00 23.59 -3.05
CA GLN A 118 -3.29 24.22 -1.94
C GLN A 118 -1.95 24.83 -2.38
N GLN A 119 -1.20 24.17 -3.26
CA GLN A 119 0.09 24.67 -3.76
C GLN A 119 -0.03 25.92 -4.64
N GLY A 120 -1.13 26.06 -5.38
CA GLY A 120 -1.39 27.25 -6.20
C GLY A 120 -1.78 28.51 -5.41
N LYS A 121 -2.09 28.38 -4.11
CA LYS A 121 -2.44 29.53 -3.28
C LYS A 121 -1.16 30.21 -2.78
N ALA A 122 -0.86 31.38 -3.32
CA ALA A 122 0.23 32.22 -2.81
C ALA A 122 -0.01 32.53 -1.33
N LEU A 123 1.05 32.44 -0.53
CA LEU A 123 1.00 32.84 0.87
C LEU A 123 0.85 34.36 0.93
N PRO A 124 -0.21 34.91 1.55
CA PRO A 124 -0.40 36.35 1.64
C PRO A 124 0.63 36.92 2.63
N LEU A 125 1.77 37.36 2.11
CA LEU A 125 2.79 38.08 2.86
C LEU A 125 2.39 39.56 2.91
N GLN A 126 2.42 40.16 4.10
CA GLN A 126 2.17 41.60 4.25
C GLN A 126 3.36 42.38 3.71
N GLU A 127 3.12 43.35 2.84
CA GLU A 127 4.15 44.23 2.32
C GLU A 127 4.89 44.96 3.47
N PRO A 128 6.21 45.21 3.34
CA PRO A 128 6.93 46.06 4.28
C PRO A 128 6.35 47.49 4.29
N GLU A 129 6.38 48.17 5.43
CA GLU A 129 5.89 49.56 5.56
C GLU A 129 6.61 50.55 4.63
N GLU A 130 7.88 50.29 4.29
CA GLU A 130 8.66 51.05 3.31
C GLU A 130 9.13 50.12 2.18
N TYR A 131 8.47 50.19 1.02
CA TYR A 131 8.85 49.45 -0.19
C TYR A 131 9.62 50.36 -1.15
N HIS A 132 10.93 50.12 -1.28
CA HIS A 132 11.81 50.92 -2.16
C HIS A 132 12.00 50.31 -3.57
N GLY A 133 11.08 49.46 -4.04
CA GLY A 133 11.10 48.95 -5.42
C GLY A 133 12.10 47.82 -5.71
N GLY A 134 12.70 47.20 -4.68
CA GLY A 134 13.65 46.10 -4.81
C GLY A 134 13.09 44.72 -4.44
N ALA A 135 13.88 43.66 -4.65
CA ALA A 135 13.52 42.31 -4.22
C ALA A 135 13.34 42.23 -2.69
N VAL A 136 12.20 41.72 -2.24
CA VAL A 136 11.88 41.59 -0.80
C VAL A 136 12.30 40.20 -0.29
N PHE A 137 13.24 40.17 0.65
CA PHE A 137 13.64 38.93 1.34
C PHE A 137 12.77 38.68 2.57
N TRP A 138 12.14 37.51 2.63
CA TRP A 138 11.29 37.12 3.77
C TRP A 138 12.04 36.22 4.74
N SER A 139 12.12 36.63 6.00
CA SER A 139 12.69 35.79 7.05
C SER A 139 11.77 34.60 7.37
N PRO A 140 12.33 33.45 7.83
CA PRO A 140 11.52 32.29 8.21
C PRO A 140 10.42 32.59 9.24
N ARG A 141 10.66 33.58 10.12
CA ARG A 141 9.67 34.05 11.10
C ARG A 141 8.45 34.69 10.43
N LYS A 142 8.65 35.63 9.49
CA LYS A 142 7.55 36.28 8.75
C LYS A 142 6.75 35.28 7.91
N VAL A 143 7.42 34.29 7.30
CA VAL A 143 6.75 33.21 6.56
C VAL A 143 5.87 32.36 7.50
N LYS A 144 6.35 32.05 8.71
CA LYS A 144 5.57 31.31 9.71
C LYS A 144 4.33 32.09 10.18
N GLU A 145 4.47 33.39 10.45
CA GLU A 145 3.35 34.26 10.82
C GLU A 145 2.26 34.30 9.74
N ALA A 146 2.66 34.46 8.47
CA ALA A 146 1.70 34.45 7.36
C ALA A 146 0.95 33.11 7.24
N ARG A 147 1.64 31.98 7.46
CA ARG A 147 0.99 30.64 7.50
C ARG A 147 0.00 30.53 8.65
N ASN A 148 0.34 31.00 9.83
CA ASN A 148 -0.54 30.98 11.00
C ASN A 148 -1.82 31.79 10.74
N ARG A 149 -1.70 32.98 10.16
CA ARG A 149 -2.85 33.82 9.79
C ARG A 149 -3.74 33.14 8.76
N GLN A 150 -3.15 32.51 7.75
CA GLN A 150 -3.90 31.77 6.75
C GLN A 150 -4.66 30.59 7.38
N ALA A 151 -4.04 29.84 8.29
CA ALA A 151 -4.67 28.73 9.01
C ALA A 151 -5.87 29.19 9.86
N LEU A 152 -5.76 30.34 10.54
CA LEU A 152 -6.86 30.95 11.28
C LEU A 152 -8.04 31.29 10.37
N ARG A 153 -7.79 31.99 9.25
CA ARG A 153 -8.86 32.33 8.28
C ARG A 153 -9.55 31.10 7.73
N THR A 154 -8.79 30.06 7.37
CA THR A 154 -9.39 28.82 6.87
C THR A 154 -10.26 28.12 7.91
N HIS A 155 -9.86 28.11 9.19
CA HIS A 155 -10.68 27.54 10.25
C HIS A 155 -11.95 28.36 10.52
N GLU A 156 -11.86 29.69 10.48
CA GLU A 156 -13.04 30.56 10.61
C GLU A 156 -14.02 30.35 9.44
N GLU A 157 -13.52 30.25 8.20
CA GLU A 157 -14.32 29.95 7.01
C GLU A 157 -15.01 28.57 7.11
N GLU A 158 -14.30 27.54 7.58
CA GLU A 158 -14.86 26.20 7.81
C GLU A 158 -15.99 26.23 8.86
N GLN A 159 -15.78 26.92 9.99
CA GLN A 159 -16.80 27.06 11.04
C GLN A 159 -18.04 27.80 10.54
N GLN A 160 -17.87 28.85 9.74
CA GLN A 160 -18.99 29.59 9.16
C GLN A 160 -19.77 28.77 8.13
N GLN A 161 -19.11 27.91 7.35
CA GLN A 161 -19.78 26.98 6.43
C GLN A 161 -20.59 25.92 7.18
N HIS A 162 -20.06 25.41 8.29
CA HIS A 162 -20.78 24.46 9.15
C HIS A 162 -21.99 25.07 9.86
N GLN A 163 -22.00 26.37 10.15
CA GLN A 163 -23.15 27.07 10.75
C GLN A 163 -24.25 27.44 9.74
N LYS A 164 -23.95 27.42 8.44
CA LYS A 164 -24.90 27.76 7.37
C LYS A 164 -25.58 26.55 6.74
N LEU A 165 -25.15 25.35 7.08
CA LEU A 165 -25.77 24.07 6.74
C LEU A 165 -26.77 23.66 7.82
#